data_AF-A0A431HNZ7-F1
#
_entry.id   AF-A0A431HNZ7-F1
#
_cell.length_a   1.000
_cell.length_b   1.000
_cell.length_c   1.000
_cell.angle_alpha   90.00
_cell.angle_beta   90.00
_cell.angle_gamma   90.00
#
_symmetry.space_group_name_H-M   'P 1'
#
loop_
_entity.id
_entity.type
_entity.pdbx_description
1 polymer ?
#
loop_
_entity_poly.entity_id
_entity_poly.type
_entity_poly.pdbx_seq_one_letter_code
_entity_poly.pdbx_strand_id
1 'polypeptide(L)'
;MSQTAIDVSVTENATTASGQSIDPVALMTAGSVGDIDLTTTAVLGSSTFGTGSLSVTISDGVAGDEIVFASGYSLPAGVTFTGGTGNTPLVVSFDADTTLAEVDGLIAAIRYRSTSDNPTQYGTDNTRQYTVVLDDGNNAQAGGNAGGPAALDSPIRIGQIAITAANDPPIAVDDSNAISENTASVSGNVRPGTSGQDSDPDTPNAELTVTAIRTGAEAGSGTVGTVGSALAGRYGTLTLNADGTYTYALDNSHPAVNALLTSQTLTEHFTYTLADPLGGSDQAQLTITISGATDSPPSITPVDSNGAATGEATVFEAGLTATADTRETATGIITVTAGEKLQSVTIGGTTLDVAQLPTLVTTPITIDTGKGTLVLTGFTATTTADGIPTLGTLDYRYTLKAALDQP
;
A
#
# COMPACT_ATOMS: atom_id res chain seq x y z
N MET A 1 16.39 48.70 25.18
CA MET A 1 16.73 47.90 23.98
C MET A 1 16.30 48.62 22.71
N SER A 2 17.20 48.76 21.73
CA SER A 2 16.91 49.33 20.39
C SER A 2 16.51 48.30 19.33
N GLN A 3 16.70 47.01 19.60
CA GLN A 3 16.19 45.92 18.75
C GLN A 3 14.66 45.97 18.66
N THR A 4 14.14 45.63 17.48
CA THR A 4 12.71 45.54 17.19
C THR A 4 12.34 44.12 16.83
N ALA A 5 11.14 43.69 17.21
CA ALA A 5 10.54 42.49 16.63
C ALA A 5 10.33 42.70 15.13
N ILE A 6 10.52 41.63 14.37
CA ILE A 6 10.35 41.61 12.91
C ILE A 6 9.08 40.84 12.58
N ASP A 7 8.24 41.38 11.71
CA ASP A 7 7.22 40.56 11.07
C ASP A 7 7.88 39.65 10.03
N VAL A 8 7.84 38.35 10.27
CA VAL A 8 8.51 37.34 9.46
C VAL A 8 7.50 36.72 8.52
N SER A 9 7.91 36.46 7.28
CA SER A 9 7.14 35.61 6.36
C SER A 9 7.98 34.40 5.99
N VAL A 10 7.42 33.22 6.18
CA VAL A 10 8.02 31.93 5.86
C VAL A 10 7.04 31.11 5.04
N THR A 11 7.56 30.11 4.35
CA THR A 11 6.79 29.09 3.66
C THR A 11 7.18 27.75 4.27
N GLU A 12 6.20 26.90 4.54
CA GLU A 12 6.47 25.50 4.87
C GLU A 12 7.15 24.79 3.68
N ASN A 13 7.79 23.66 3.95
CA ASN A 13 8.34 22.79 2.91
C ASN A 13 7.21 22.20 2.05
N ALA A 14 7.59 21.57 0.94
CA ALA A 14 6.69 20.81 0.07
C ALA A 14 7.28 19.40 -0.13
N THR A 15 7.55 18.71 0.97
CA THR A 15 8.18 17.38 1.02
C THR A 15 7.51 16.46 2.02
N THR A 16 7.36 15.18 1.67
CA THR A 16 6.84 14.12 2.54
C THR A 16 7.73 13.70 3.72
N ALA A 17 8.86 14.38 3.93
CA ALA A 17 9.88 13.98 4.89
C ALA A 17 9.65 14.66 6.24
N SER A 18 9.20 13.88 7.23
CA SER A 18 9.10 14.35 8.61
C SER A 18 10.43 14.95 9.12
N GLY A 19 10.42 16.17 9.69
CA GLY A 19 11.48 16.62 10.59
C GLY A 19 12.14 17.99 10.38
N GLN A 20 11.66 18.85 9.48
CA GLN A 20 11.89 20.31 9.49
C GLN A 20 11.09 20.94 8.36
N SER A 21 9.94 21.51 8.70
CA SER A 21 9.07 22.14 7.71
C SER A 21 9.46 23.60 7.46
N ILE A 22 9.88 24.30 8.51
CA ILE A 22 10.32 25.68 8.43
C ILE A 22 11.74 25.77 8.98
N ASP A 23 12.67 26.20 8.14
CA ASP A 23 14.06 26.47 8.54
C ASP A 23 14.15 27.62 9.57
N PRO A 24 15.18 27.63 10.45
CA PRO A 24 15.32 28.66 11.47
C PRO A 24 15.38 30.09 10.92
N VAL A 25 14.39 30.92 11.28
CA VAL A 25 14.27 32.33 10.88
C VAL A 25 14.41 33.30 12.06
N ALA A 26 15.06 34.45 11.83
CA ALA A 26 15.28 35.45 12.87
C ALA A 26 13.99 36.17 13.26
N LEU A 27 13.81 36.38 14.57
CA LEU A 27 12.66 37.12 15.12
C LEU A 27 12.96 38.57 15.46
N MET A 28 14.22 38.93 15.61
CA MET A 28 14.63 40.24 16.11
C MET A 28 15.66 40.86 15.17
N THR A 29 15.62 42.18 15.00
CA THR A 29 16.67 42.90 14.28
C THR A 29 17.96 42.91 15.10
N ALA A 30 19.10 43.07 14.42
CA ALA A 30 20.30 43.50 15.12
C ALA A 30 20.10 44.87 15.77
N GLY A 31 20.76 45.12 16.89
CA GLY A 31 20.72 46.39 17.60
C GLY A 31 21.42 46.24 18.95
N SER A 32 21.17 47.17 19.86
CA SER A 32 21.82 47.20 21.17
C SER A 32 20.85 47.21 22.36
N VAL A 33 21.22 46.47 23.38
CA VAL A 33 20.72 46.57 24.74
C VAL A 33 21.57 47.62 25.43
N GLY A 34 20.94 48.72 25.82
CA GLY A 34 21.56 49.68 26.72
C GLY A 34 21.37 49.23 28.16
N ASP A 35 22.18 49.80 29.06
CA ASP A 35 21.93 49.74 30.49
C ASP A 35 20.52 50.26 30.80
N ILE A 36 19.72 49.45 31.48
CA ILE A 36 18.33 49.74 31.83
C ILE A 36 18.29 50.64 33.09
N ASP A 37 19.38 50.72 33.88
CA ASP A 37 19.51 51.59 35.07
C ASP A 37 20.76 52.48 35.01
N LEU A 38 20.61 53.67 34.42
CA LEU A 38 21.70 54.65 34.29
C LEU A 38 22.06 55.41 35.60
N THR A 39 21.51 55.05 36.77
CA THR A 39 21.68 55.89 37.99
C THR A 39 22.42 55.28 39.18
N THR A 40 23.13 54.16 39.03
CA THR A 40 24.05 53.65 40.09
C THR A 40 25.48 53.39 39.61
N THR A 41 26.19 54.47 39.29
CA THR A 41 27.66 54.48 39.20
C THR A 41 28.30 54.22 40.57
N ALA A 42 28.67 52.96 40.84
CA ALA A 42 29.90 52.68 41.60
C ALA A 42 30.44 51.23 41.52
N VAL A 43 29.63 50.21 41.17
CA VAL A 43 30.07 48.81 41.41
C VAL A 43 30.04 47.86 40.21
N LEU A 44 29.26 48.15 39.15
CA LEU A 44 29.27 47.36 37.91
C LEU A 44 29.92 48.14 36.76
N GLY A 45 30.72 47.45 35.93
CA GLY A 45 31.34 48.06 34.75
C GLY A 45 30.28 48.48 33.72
N SER A 46 30.55 49.53 32.94
CA SER A 46 29.60 50.11 31.96
C SER A 46 29.21 49.19 30.79
N SER A 47 29.61 47.92 30.82
CA SER A 47 29.35 46.89 29.81
C SER A 47 28.60 45.67 30.37
N THR A 48 28.32 45.64 31.68
CA THR A 48 27.66 44.51 32.35
C THR A 48 26.14 44.70 32.31
N PHE A 49 25.41 43.66 31.92
CA PHE A 49 23.94 43.58 32.05
C PHE A 49 23.56 43.02 33.42
N GLY A 50 24.26 41.96 33.88
CA GLY A 50 24.02 41.32 35.17
C GLY A 50 22.90 40.28 35.12
N THR A 51 22.40 39.90 36.30
CA THR A 51 21.34 38.88 36.42
C THR A 51 20.05 39.35 35.76
N GLY A 52 19.25 38.41 35.25
CA GLY A 52 17.97 38.72 34.64
C GLY A 52 17.44 37.55 33.82
N SER A 53 16.49 37.82 32.94
CA SER A 53 16.00 36.82 32.00
C SER A 53 15.60 37.41 30.65
N LEU A 54 15.62 36.56 29.63
CA LEU A 54 14.98 36.80 28.34
C LEU A 54 13.96 35.70 28.09
N SER A 55 12.72 36.10 27.88
CA SER A 55 11.60 35.21 27.58
C SER A 55 11.15 35.41 26.13
N VAL A 56 10.95 34.32 25.41
CA VAL A 56 10.27 34.31 24.10
C VAL A 56 9.10 33.35 24.18
N THR A 57 7.89 33.88 23.98
CA THR A 57 6.65 33.10 24.00
C THR A 57 5.99 33.14 22.64
N ILE A 58 5.57 31.99 22.11
CA ILE A 58 4.61 31.90 21.01
C ILE A 58 3.23 31.72 21.65
N SER A 59 2.31 32.66 21.43
CA SER A 59 1.00 32.65 22.12
C SER A 59 -0.03 31.71 21.51
N ASP A 60 0.15 31.36 20.24
CA ASP A 60 -0.70 30.56 19.37
C ASP A 60 0.12 29.44 18.70
N GLY A 61 1.11 28.91 19.42
CA GLY A 61 1.96 27.83 18.92
C GLY A 61 1.21 26.51 18.76
N VAL A 62 1.59 25.76 17.73
CA VAL A 62 1.11 24.40 17.48
C VAL A 62 2.21 23.37 17.77
N ALA A 63 1.87 22.09 17.71
CA ALA A 63 2.86 21.03 17.86
C ALA A 63 3.96 21.17 16.79
N GLY A 64 5.21 21.06 17.18
CA GLY A 64 6.37 21.18 16.28
C GLY A 64 6.98 22.58 16.17
N ASP A 65 6.29 23.62 16.63
CA ASP A 65 6.86 24.97 16.71
C ASP A 65 7.96 25.05 17.76
N GLU A 66 9.07 25.71 17.44
CA GLU A 66 10.20 25.85 18.34
C GLU A 66 10.84 27.23 18.26
N ILE A 67 11.28 27.71 19.41
CA ILE A 67 12.21 28.83 19.54
C ILE A 67 13.57 28.26 19.89
N VAL A 68 14.52 28.43 18.98
CA VAL A 68 15.88 27.90 19.09
C VAL A 68 16.91 29.01 18.94
N PHE A 69 18.17 28.69 19.19
CA PHE A 69 19.27 29.57 18.81
C PHE A 69 19.77 29.23 17.41
N ALA A 70 20.36 30.22 16.73
CA ALA A 70 21.02 30.05 15.45
C ALA A 70 22.02 28.89 15.50
N SER A 71 22.12 28.13 14.41
CA SER A 71 23.03 26.98 14.32
C SER A 71 24.46 27.40 14.66
N GLY A 72 25.10 26.64 15.56
CA GLY A 72 26.44 26.91 16.06
C GLY A 72 26.56 28.02 17.11
N TYR A 73 25.46 28.66 17.52
CA TYR A 73 25.49 29.63 18.61
C TYR A 73 25.84 28.94 19.93
N SER A 74 26.88 29.45 20.59
CA SER A 74 27.31 28.99 21.91
C SER A 74 26.81 29.98 22.96
N LEU A 75 26.13 29.48 23.99
CA LEU A 75 25.68 30.34 25.07
C LEU A 75 26.88 30.93 25.83
N PRO A 76 26.78 32.19 26.27
CA PRO A 76 27.75 32.77 27.18
C PRO A 76 27.93 31.94 28.45
N ALA A 77 29.10 32.05 29.09
CA ALA A 77 29.35 31.34 30.35
C ALA A 77 28.33 31.76 31.42
N GLY A 78 27.82 30.81 32.20
CA GLY A 78 26.85 31.06 33.27
C GLY A 78 25.41 31.33 32.82
N VAL A 79 25.18 31.61 31.54
CA VAL A 79 23.84 31.73 30.94
C VAL A 79 23.23 30.35 30.71
N THR A 80 21.98 30.18 31.09
CA THR A 80 21.22 28.92 30.92
C THR A 80 19.89 29.20 30.24
N PHE A 81 19.24 28.17 29.68
CA PHE A 81 17.89 28.30 29.14
C PHE A 81 17.03 27.07 29.42
N THR A 82 15.72 27.25 29.35
CA THR A 82 14.71 26.20 29.43
C THR A 82 13.58 26.48 28.44
N GLY A 83 12.82 25.44 28.07
CA GLY A 83 11.67 25.58 27.17
C GLY A 83 12.04 25.89 25.73
N GLY A 84 11.15 26.59 25.01
CA GLY A 84 11.31 26.90 23.59
C GLY A 84 10.68 25.86 22.66
N THR A 85 9.79 25.00 23.14
CA THR A 85 9.10 23.98 22.34
C THR A 85 7.59 24.08 22.51
N GLY A 86 6.85 24.08 21.40
CA GLY A 86 5.40 24.31 21.37
C GLY A 86 5.02 25.58 22.12
N ASN A 87 4.08 25.45 23.07
CA ASN A 87 3.59 26.57 23.90
C ASN A 87 4.41 26.81 25.18
N THR A 88 5.55 26.13 25.35
CA THR A 88 6.44 26.37 26.50
C THR A 88 7.41 27.49 26.14
N PRO A 89 7.37 28.66 26.80
CA PRO A 89 8.26 29.78 26.50
C PRO A 89 9.73 29.37 26.56
N LEU A 90 10.54 29.89 25.64
CA LEU A 90 11.98 29.88 25.83
C LEU A 90 12.31 30.90 26.92
N VAL A 91 12.87 30.44 28.04
CA VAL A 91 13.32 31.32 29.13
C VAL A 91 14.82 31.14 29.30
N VAL A 92 15.55 32.21 29.02
CA VAL A 92 17.00 32.32 29.22
C VAL A 92 17.25 33.05 30.52
N SER A 93 18.09 32.49 31.38
CA SER A 93 18.49 33.09 32.66
C SER A 93 19.92 33.59 32.57
N PHE A 94 20.12 34.86 32.90
CA PHE A 94 21.44 35.51 32.93
C PHE A 94 22.06 35.44 34.33
N ASP A 95 23.38 35.35 34.38
CA ASP A 95 24.14 35.39 35.62
C ASP A 95 24.64 36.82 35.92
N ALA A 96 25.33 36.99 37.05
CA ALA A 96 25.78 38.32 37.49
C ALA A 96 26.85 38.95 36.59
N ASP A 97 27.53 38.15 35.76
CA ASP A 97 28.66 38.59 34.94
C ASP A 97 28.27 38.80 33.46
N THR A 98 27.04 38.43 33.08
CA THR A 98 26.53 38.57 31.71
C THR A 98 26.63 40.02 31.22
N THR A 99 27.24 40.23 30.06
CA THR A 99 27.49 41.54 29.44
C THR A 99 26.37 41.98 28.50
N LEU A 100 26.26 43.29 28.25
CA LEU A 100 25.32 43.85 27.27
C LEU A 100 25.54 43.27 25.87
N ALA A 101 26.80 43.02 25.48
CA ALA A 101 27.15 42.44 24.19
C ALA A 101 26.74 40.96 24.07
N GLU A 102 26.79 40.21 25.17
CA GLU A 102 26.32 38.82 25.22
C GLU A 102 24.79 38.75 25.12
N VAL A 103 24.06 39.67 25.78
CA VAL A 103 22.61 39.78 25.63
C VAL A 103 22.23 40.17 24.19
N ASP A 104 22.96 41.11 23.58
CA ASP A 104 22.78 41.48 22.16
C ASP A 104 22.98 40.29 21.22
N GLY A 105 24.08 39.55 21.41
CA GLY A 105 24.38 38.36 20.64
C GLY A 105 23.29 37.30 20.77
N LEU A 106 22.75 37.13 21.99
CA LEU A 106 21.73 36.13 22.27
C LEU A 106 20.40 36.48 21.63
N ILE A 107 19.97 37.75 21.71
CA ILE A 107 18.74 38.22 21.06
C ILE A 107 18.85 38.10 19.54
N ALA A 108 20.00 38.47 18.98
CA ALA A 108 20.28 38.31 17.56
C ALA A 108 20.37 36.84 17.12
N ALA A 109 20.58 35.90 18.05
CA ALA A 109 20.65 34.47 17.79
C ALA A 109 19.30 33.75 17.90
N ILE A 110 18.26 34.36 18.49
CA ILE A 110 16.93 33.72 18.58
C ILE A 110 16.33 33.48 17.20
N ARG A 111 15.86 32.26 16.97
CA ARG A 111 15.20 31.82 15.75
C ARG A 111 13.86 31.15 16.08
N TYR A 112 12.88 31.34 15.21
CA TYR A 112 11.73 30.45 15.12
C TYR A 112 12.00 29.36 14.08
N ARG A 113 11.52 28.14 14.32
CA ARG A 113 11.44 27.07 13.32
C ARG A 113 10.19 26.23 13.59
N SER A 114 9.81 25.37 12.64
CA SER A 114 8.79 24.35 12.88
C SER A 114 9.24 22.99 12.35
N THR A 115 8.97 21.95 13.14
CA THR A 115 9.28 20.54 12.84
C THR A 115 8.04 19.74 12.43
N SER A 116 6.85 20.32 12.56
CA SER A 116 5.61 19.74 12.02
C SER A 116 5.60 19.91 10.52
N ASP A 117 5.26 18.87 9.73
CA ASP A 117 4.99 19.02 8.29
C ASP A 117 3.72 19.84 8.02
N ASN A 118 2.81 19.88 8.99
CA ASN A 118 1.57 20.65 8.87
C ASN A 118 1.51 21.73 9.98
N PRO A 119 2.38 22.74 9.94
CA PRO A 119 2.33 23.84 10.90
C PRO A 119 1.09 24.71 10.69
N THR A 120 0.51 24.76 9.49
CA THR A 120 -0.65 25.63 9.22
C THR A 120 -2.01 25.02 9.57
N GLN A 121 -2.04 23.79 10.10
CA GLN A 121 -3.26 23.03 10.36
C GLN A 121 -4.20 23.04 9.15
N TYR A 122 -3.73 22.49 8.02
CA TYR A 122 -4.46 22.44 6.75
C TYR A 122 -4.81 23.85 6.21
N GLY A 123 -3.91 24.81 6.39
CA GLY A 123 -4.10 26.20 5.96
C GLY A 123 -5.14 27.00 6.75
N THR A 124 -5.51 26.56 7.96
CA THR A 124 -6.46 27.28 8.83
C THR A 124 -5.79 28.14 9.90
N ASP A 125 -4.52 27.90 10.18
CA ASP A 125 -3.71 28.57 11.21
C ASP A 125 -2.35 29.02 10.68
N ASN A 126 -2.37 30.08 9.84
CA ASN A 126 -1.21 30.57 9.10
C ASN A 126 -0.35 31.59 9.85
N THR A 127 -0.56 31.80 11.15
CA THR A 127 0.13 32.87 11.86
C THR A 127 0.61 32.43 13.23
N ARG A 128 1.76 32.96 13.65
CA ARG A 128 2.20 32.90 15.04
C ARG A 128 2.46 34.29 15.57
N GLN A 129 1.82 34.64 16.68
CA GLN A 129 2.21 35.79 17.48
C GLN A 129 3.28 35.39 18.48
N TYR A 130 4.39 36.13 18.47
CA TYR A 130 5.45 35.92 19.44
C TYR A 130 5.73 37.19 20.24
N THR A 131 6.07 37.00 21.52
CA THR A 131 6.41 38.07 22.45
C THR A 131 7.80 37.81 23.01
N VAL A 132 8.68 38.80 22.88
CA VAL A 132 10.01 38.83 23.49
C VAL A 132 9.99 39.80 24.66
N VAL A 133 10.40 39.33 25.83
CA VAL A 133 10.49 40.12 27.06
C VAL A 133 11.90 40.00 27.61
N LEU A 134 12.61 41.11 27.72
CA LEU A 134 13.87 41.19 28.47
C LEU A 134 13.55 41.72 29.88
N ASP A 135 14.07 41.09 30.91
CA ASP A 135 13.91 41.50 32.31
C ASP A 135 15.29 41.51 32.98
N ASP A 136 15.64 42.58 33.67
CA ASP A 136 16.88 42.70 34.44
C ASP A 136 16.69 42.29 35.92
N GLY A 137 15.51 41.77 36.27
CA GLY A 137 15.20 41.27 37.59
C GLY A 137 15.11 42.35 38.66
N ASN A 138 14.94 43.63 38.28
CA ASN A 138 14.96 44.79 39.17
C ASN A 138 16.20 44.84 40.09
N ASN A 139 17.25 44.11 39.75
CA ASN A 139 18.51 43.98 40.48
C ASN A 139 18.35 43.80 42.01
N ALA A 140 17.37 43.03 42.49
CA ALA A 140 17.07 42.94 43.93
C ALA A 140 18.07 42.09 44.74
N GLN A 141 19.12 42.69 45.31
CA GLN A 141 19.97 42.04 46.34
C GLN A 141 20.00 42.78 47.69
N ALA A 142 20.01 42.00 48.77
CA ALA A 142 20.35 42.47 50.11
C ALA A 142 21.88 42.54 50.26
N GLY A 143 22.46 43.76 50.19
CA GLY A 143 23.92 43.93 50.36
C GLY A 143 24.57 45.16 49.72
N GLY A 144 23.83 46.01 49.01
CA GLY A 144 24.35 47.32 48.56
C GLY A 144 24.86 47.40 47.12
N ASN A 145 24.63 46.39 46.28
CA ASN A 145 24.85 46.47 44.83
C ASN A 145 23.52 46.48 44.05
N ALA A 146 22.48 47.04 44.67
CA ALA A 146 21.10 47.01 44.22
C ALA A 146 20.40 48.31 44.64
N GLY A 147 20.01 49.14 43.68
CA GLY A 147 19.19 50.33 43.85
C GLY A 147 19.09 51.04 42.50
N GLY A 148 17.96 51.60 42.06
CA GLY A 148 16.84 52.15 42.83
C GLY A 148 15.54 52.38 42.01
N PRO A 149 14.70 53.37 42.35
CA PRO A 149 13.25 53.24 42.29
C PRO A 149 12.62 53.81 41.01
N ALA A 150 12.59 53.00 39.94
CA ALA A 150 11.51 53.00 38.95
C ALA A 150 11.70 51.79 38.02
N ALA A 151 10.74 50.87 37.99
CA ALA A 151 10.66 49.84 36.96
C ALA A 151 10.40 50.55 35.62
N LEU A 152 11.41 50.60 34.74
CA LEU A 152 11.17 50.87 33.33
C LEU A 152 10.97 49.52 32.66
N ASP A 153 9.72 49.33 32.22
CA ASP A 153 9.14 48.18 31.52
C ASP A 153 10.18 47.19 30.99
N SER A 154 10.15 45.96 31.48
CA SER A 154 10.69 44.79 30.80
C SER A 154 10.35 44.93 29.31
N PRO A 155 11.28 45.34 28.41
CA PRO A 155 10.88 45.87 27.12
C PRO A 155 10.22 44.76 26.33
N ILE A 156 8.90 44.89 26.14
CA ILE A 156 8.10 43.94 25.40
C ILE A 156 8.25 44.26 23.92
N ARG A 157 8.57 43.25 23.12
CA ARG A 157 8.52 43.31 21.67
C ARG A 157 7.59 42.23 21.19
N ILE A 158 6.64 42.60 20.35
CA ILE A 158 5.67 41.70 19.77
C ILE A 158 5.89 41.72 18.27
N GLY A 159 5.93 40.55 17.66
CA GLY A 159 5.92 40.42 16.22
C GLY A 159 5.04 39.25 15.79
N GLN A 160 4.87 39.15 14.48
CA GLN A 160 4.09 38.09 13.87
C GLN A 160 4.95 37.28 12.90
N ILE A 161 4.75 35.98 12.87
CA ILE A 161 5.25 35.09 11.83
C ILE A 161 4.04 34.74 10.96
N ALA A 162 4.09 35.07 9.68
CA ALA A 162 3.14 34.60 8.69
C ALA A 162 3.72 33.36 8.00
N ILE A 163 2.97 32.26 8.02
CA ILE A 163 3.34 30.97 7.45
C ILE A 163 2.46 30.74 6.22
N THR A 164 3.09 30.71 5.04
CA THR A 164 2.43 30.32 3.81
C THR A 164 2.44 28.81 3.71
N ALA A 165 1.24 28.21 3.58
CA ALA A 165 1.11 26.79 3.37
C ALA A 165 1.68 26.37 2.00
N ALA A 166 2.26 25.18 1.91
CA ALA A 166 2.78 24.58 0.70
C ALA A 166 2.43 23.10 0.71
N ASN A 167 1.94 22.59 -0.43
CA ASN A 167 1.40 21.24 -0.50
C ASN A 167 2.50 20.18 -0.55
N ASP A 168 2.53 19.33 0.48
CA ASP A 168 3.17 18.04 0.50
C ASP A 168 2.32 17.02 -0.28
N PRO A 169 2.92 16.23 -1.20
CA PRO A 169 2.16 15.18 -1.85
C PRO A 169 1.77 14.07 -0.85
N PRO A 170 0.75 13.27 -1.16
CA PRO A 170 0.43 12.11 -0.36
C PRO A 170 1.59 11.10 -0.39
N ILE A 171 1.57 10.19 0.58
CA ILE A 171 2.41 9.00 0.62
C ILE A 171 1.49 7.81 0.33
N ALA A 172 1.66 7.20 -0.83
CA ALA A 172 0.94 6.00 -1.22
C ALA A 172 1.77 4.75 -0.85
N VAL A 173 1.10 3.68 -0.40
CA VAL A 173 1.77 2.45 0.04
C VAL A 173 1.28 1.27 -0.78
N ASP A 174 2.21 0.40 -1.20
CA ASP A 174 1.89 -0.80 -1.97
C ASP A 174 0.88 -1.74 -1.28
N ASP A 175 -0.06 -2.24 -2.10
CA ASP A 175 -1.10 -3.18 -1.70
C ASP A 175 -0.85 -4.59 -2.22
N SER A 176 -1.44 -5.56 -1.53
CA SER A 176 -1.49 -6.93 -2.03
C SER A 176 -2.81 -7.62 -1.73
N ASN A 177 -3.21 -8.53 -2.61
CA ASN A 177 -4.33 -9.44 -2.40
C ASN A 177 -4.04 -10.78 -3.08
N ALA A 178 -4.79 -11.81 -2.71
CA ALA A 178 -4.63 -13.13 -3.27
C ALA A 178 -5.98 -13.73 -3.67
N ILE A 179 -5.95 -14.53 -4.72
CA ILE A 179 -7.09 -15.27 -5.22
C ILE A 179 -6.63 -16.67 -5.63
N SER A 180 -7.39 -17.70 -5.28
CA SER A 180 -7.12 -19.03 -5.83
C SER A 180 -7.65 -19.15 -7.24
N GLU A 181 -6.98 -19.92 -8.08
CA GLU A 181 -7.61 -20.37 -9.33
C GLU A 181 -8.97 -21.03 -9.05
N ASN A 182 -9.84 -21.01 -10.06
CA ASN A 182 -11.25 -21.41 -9.97
C ASN A 182 -12.13 -20.50 -9.07
N THR A 183 -11.57 -19.44 -8.50
CA THR A 183 -12.36 -18.36 -7.87
C THR A 183 -12.68 -17.29 -8.91
N ALA A 184 -13.93 -16.87 -9.00
CA ALA A 184 -14.35 -15.91 -10.03
C ALA A 184 -13.75 -14.51 -9.82
N SER A 185 -13.69 -14.04 -8.58
CA SER A 185 -13.21 -12.70 -8.26
C SER A 185 -12.80 -12.53 -6.80
N VAL A 186 -11.98 -11.53 -6.54
CA VAL A 186 -11.65 -11.02 -5.20
C VAL A 186 -11.84 -9.50 -5.17
N SER A 187 -12.19 -8.95 -4.02
CA SER A 187 -12.34 -7.51 -3.82
C SER A 187 -11.43 -7.01 -2.70
N GLY A 188 -11.15 -5.72 -2.71
CA GLY A 188 -10.38 -5.05 -1.67
C GLY A 188 -10.53 -3.54 -1.75
N ASN A 189 -9.68 -2.83 -1.01
CA ASN A 189 -9.58 -1.38 -1.05
C ASN A 189 -8.10 -1.00 -0.98
N VAL A 190 -7.64 -0.14 -1.91
CA VAL A 190 -6.28 0.42 -1.90
C VAL A 190 -6.16 1.66 -0.99
N ARG A 191 -7.29 2.27 -0.60
CA ARG A 191 -7.37 3.29 0.46
C ARG A 191 -7.46 2.62 1.84
N PRO A 192 -7.17 3.32 2.97
CA PRO A 192 -6.91 2.66 4.24
C PRO A 192 -8.11 1.85 4.73
N GLY A 193 -7.90 0.54 4.78
CA GLY A 193 -8.74 -0.47 5.41
C GLY A 193 -7.96 -1.59 6.10
N THR A 194 -6.66 -1.79 5.78
CA THR A 194 -5.76 -2.73 6.47
C THR A 194 -4.29 -2.39 6.20
N SER A 195 -3.47 -2.36 7.27
CA SER A 195 -1.98 -2.39 7.35
C SER A 195 -1.14 -1.76 6.23
N GLY A 196 -0.49 -0.62 6.52
CA GLY A 196 0.39 0.11 5.57
C GLY A 196 -0.32 1.30 4.95
N GLN A 197 -0.83 2.21 5.79
CA GLN A 197 -1.83 3.20 5.39
C GLN A 197 -1.24 4.29 4.48
N ASP A 198 -1.92 4.55 3.37
CA ASP A 198 -1.81 5.82 2.66
C ASP A 198 -2.05 7.00 3.61
N SER A 199 -1.24 8.04 3.49
CA SER A 199 -1.30 9.21 4.36
C SER A 199 -0.96 10.48 3.62
N ASP A 200 -1.42 11.60 4.14
CA ASP A 200 -1.12 12.91 3.61
C ASP A 200 -0.86 13.88 4.77
N PRO A 201 0.24 14.65 4.76
CA PRO A 201 0.52 15.61 5.83
C PRO A 201 -0.48 16.78 5.89
N ASP A 202 -1.01 17.21 4.75
CA ASP A 202 -1.76 18.45 4.56
C ASP A 202 -3.26 18.28 4.38
N THR A 203 -3.72 17.04 4.29
CA THR A 203 -5.14 16.75 4.10
C THR A 203 -5.56 15.52 4.89
N PRO A 204 -6.82 15.44 5.35
CA PRO A 204 -7.32 14.21 5.94
C PRO A 204 -7.23 13.06 4.92
N ASN A 205 -6.68 11.91 5.30
CA ASN A 205 -6.54 10.74 4.41
C ASN A 205 -7.88 10.29 3.76
N ALA A 206 -9.01 10.65 4.36
CA ALA A 206 -10.34 10.39 3.80
C ALA A 206 -10.68 11.20 2.54
N GLU A 207 -9.90 12.22 2.22
CA GLU A 207 -10.03 13.08 1.03
C GLU A 207 -9.16 12.62 -0.13
N LEU A 208 -8.25 11.67 0.10
CA LEU A 208 -7.42 11.07 -0.94
C LEU A 208 -8.29 10.29 -1.93
N THR A 209 -7.96 10.42 -3.21
CA THR A 209 -8.70 9.76 -4.30
C THR A 209 -7.77 9.10 -5.30
N VAL A 210 -8.20 7.95 -5.84
CA VAL A 210 -7.52 7.32 -6.96
C VAL A 210 -7.87 8.07 -8.24
N THR A 211 -6.86 8.62 -8.92
CA THR A 211 -7.05 9.46 -10.11
C THR A 211 -6.57 8.81 -11.40
N ALA A 212 -5.63 7.86 -11.31
CA ALA A 212 -5.12 7.11 -12.45
C ALA A 212 -4.86 5.66 -12.09
N ILE A 213 -4.90 4.80 -13.12
CA ILE A 213 -4.59 3.38 -13.02
C ILE A 213 -3.95 2.90 -14.33
N ARG A 214 -3.00 1.97 -14.22
CA ARG A 214 -2.43 1.24 -15.35
C ARG A 214 -2.05 -0.19 -14.97
N THR A 215 -1.87 -1.04 -15.97
CA THR A 215 -1.24 -2.35 -15.78
C THR A 215 0.28 -2.22 -15.55
N GLY A 216 0.88 -3.27 -15.02
CA GLY A 216 2.32 -3.40 -14.83
C GLY A 216 2.79 -2.90 -13.46
N ALA A 217 4.07 -3.13 -13.18
CA ALA A 217 4.71 -2.69 -11.96
C ALA A 217 4.99 -1.18 -11.96
N GLU A 218 5.22 -0.59 -10.79
CA GLU A 218 5.44 0.85 -10.64
C GLU A 218 6.68 1.33 -11.42
N ALA A 219 7.81 0.64 -11.29
CA ALA A 219 9.02 0.91 -12.07
C ALA A 219 8.93 0.53 -13.56
N GLY A 220 7.79 -0.04 -13.98
CA GLY A 220 7.54 -0.52 -15.34
C GLY A 220 6.62 0.38 -16.15
N SER A 221 6.24 -0.14 -17.33
CA SER A 221 5.21 0.44 -18.19
C SER A 221 3.99 -0.47 -18.28
N GLY A 222 2.87 0.07 -18.75
CA GLY A 222 1.70 -0.73 -19.10
C GLY A 222 0.63 0.08 -19.80
N THR A 223 -0.52 -0.56 -20.01
CA THR A 223 -1.69 0.05 -20.60
C THR A 223 -2.41 0.91 -19.56
N VAL A 224 -2.63 2.19 -19.88
CA VAL A 224 -3.42 3.12 -19.07
C VAL A 224 -4.89 2.71 -19.11
N GLY A 225 -5.51 2.65 -17.93
CA GLY A 225 -6.93 2.39 -17.76
C GLY A 225 -7.73 3.66 -17.50
N THR A 226 -9.00 3.47 -17.14
CA THR A 226 -9.87 4.54 -16.65
C THR A 226 -10.41 4.11 -15.29
N VAL A 227 -10.25 4.97 -14.28
CA VAL A 227 -10.76 4.72 -12.93
C VAL A 227 -12.27 4.47 -12.99
N GLY A 228 -12.74 3.47 -12.24
CA GLY A 228 -14.13 3.00 -12.23
C GLY A 228 -14.52 2.15 -13.44
N SER A 229 -13.59 1.85 -14.35
CA SER A 229 -13.83 1.00 -15.52
C SER A 229 -12.97 -0.27 -15.49
N ALA A 230 -13.43 -1.28 -16.21
CA ALA A 230 -12.70 -2.53 -16.39
C ALA A 230 -11.39 -2.31 -17.14
N LEU A 231 -10.28 -2.68 -16.51
CA LEU A 231 -8.92 -2.69 -17.06
C LEU A 231 -8.45 -4.13 -17.21
N ALA A 232 -8.32 -4.60 -18.45
CA ALA A 232 -7.82 -5.94 -18.75
C ALA A 232 -6.33 -6.05 -18.38
N GLY A 233 -6.03 -7.00 -17.51
CA GLY A 233 -4.69 -7.50 -17.25
C GLY A 233 -4.34 -8.67 -18.17
N ARG A 234 -3.27 -9.37 -17.80
CA ARG A 234 -2.81 -10.63 -18.39
C ARG A 234 -3.62 -11.84 -17.92
N TYR A 235 -3.96 -11.92 -16.63
CA TYR A 235 -4.65 -13.09 -16.06
C TYR A 235 -6.10 -12.83 -15.65
N GLY A 236 -6.52 -11.56 -15.65
CA GLY A 236 -7.86 -11.17 -15.23
C GLY A 236 -8.14 -9.71 -15.58
N THR A 237 -9.22 -9.16 -15.01
CA THR A 237 -9.65 -7.79 -15.22
C THR A 237 -9.84 -7.09 -13.88
N LEU A 238 -9.21 -5.94 -13.70
CA LEU A 238 -9.35 -5.11 -12.51
C LEU A 238 -10.33 -3.97 -12.78
N THR A 239 -11.26 -3.72 -11.86
CA THR A 239 -12.01 -2.46 -11.78
C THR A 239 -11.65 -1.80 -10.46
N LEU A 240 -10.98 -0.65 -10.50
CA LEU A 240 -10.58 0.15 -9.33
C LEU A 240 -11.31 1.49 -9.37
N ASN A 241 -12.05 1.81 -8.32
CA ASN A 241 -12.85 3.03 -8.19
C ASN A 241 -12.04 4.17 -7.56
N ALA A 242 -12.55 5.39 -7.70
CA ALA A 242 -11.91 6.60 -7.16
C ALA A 242 -11.82 6.60 -5.62
N ASP A 243 -12.71 5.87 -4.95
CA ASP A 243 -12.71 5.70 -3.48
C ASP A 243 -11.72 4.62 -2.99
N GLY A 244 -10.97 4.01 -3.92
CA GLY A 244 -10.00 2.95 -3.68
C GLY A 244 -10.58 1.54 -3.68
N THR A 245 -11.91 1.37 -3.66
CA THR A 245 -12.51 0.03 -3.72
C THR A 245 -12.25 -0.61 -5.08
N TYR A 246 -11.94 -1.90 -5.08
CA TYR A 246 -11.73 -2.63 -6.33
C TYR A 246 -12.30 -4.03 -6.31
N THR A 247 -12.50 -4.56 -7.51
CA THR A 247 -12.74 -5.98 -7.79
C THR A 247 -11.82 -6.44 -8.90
N TYR A 248 -11.15 -7.56 -8.66
CA TYR A 248 -10.37 -8.28 -9.65
C TYR A 248 -11.11 -9.56 -10.03
N ALA A 249 -11.51 -9.66 -11.30
CA ALA A 249 -12.14 -10.85 -11.88
C ALA A 249 -11.09 -11.69 -12.60
N LEU A 250 -10.86 -12.93 -12.14
CA LEU A 250 -9.87 -13.84 -12.69
C LEU A 250 -10.41 -14.53 -13.95
N ASP A 251 -9.62 -14.57 -15.01
CA ASP A 251 -9.93 -15.39 -16.18
C ASP A 251 -9.50 -16.83 -15.93
N ASN A 252 -10.40 -17.63 -15.33
CA ASN A 252 -10.16 -19.05 -15.09
C ASN A 252 -10.07 -19.87 -16.38
N SER A 253 -10.41 -19.31 -17.55
CA SER A 253 -10.16 -19.97 -18.84
C SER A 253 -8.75 -19.72 -19.38
N HIS A 254 -7.98 -18.82 -18.75
CA HIS A 254 -6.63 -18.50 -19.18
C HIS A 254 -5.71 -19.74 -19.01
N PRO A 255 -5.05 -20.23 -20.07
CA PRO A 255 -4.32 -21.51 -20.03
C PRO A 255 -3.22 -21.58 -18.96
N ALA A 256 -2.57 -20.46 -18.66
CA ALA A 256 -1.54 -20.43 -17.60
C ALA A 256 -2.13 -20.43 -16.19
N VAL A 257 -3.36 -19.90 -16.00
CA VAL A 257 -4.04 -19.93 -14.71
C VAL A 257 -4.45 -21.38 -14.45
N ASN A 258 -5.21 -21.97 -15.37
CA ASN A 258 -5.70 -23.37 -15.30
C ASN A 258 -4.60 -24.45 -15.29
N ALA A 259 -3.34 -24.09 -15.53
CA ALA A 259 -2.21 -25.01 -15.48
C ALA A 259 -1.50 -25.00 -14.12
N LEU A 260 -1.93 -24.15 -13.18
CA LEU A 260 -1.28 -24.05 -11.89
C LEU A 260 -1.52 -25.31 -11.06
N LEU A 261 -0.48 -25.76 -10.38
CA LEU A 261 -0.57 -26.82 -9.39
C LEU A 261 -0.59 -26.21 -7.99
N THR A 262 -1.00 -27.01 -7.00
CA THR A 262 -0.82 -26.68 -5.59
C THR A 262 0.61 -26.19 -5.34
N SER A 263 0.73 -25.06 -4.64
CA SER A 263 2.00 -24.37 -4.35
C SER A 263 2.66 -23.63 -5.52
N GLN A 264 2.07 -23.59 -6.71
CA GLN A 264 2.45 -22.67 -7.78
C GLN A 264 1.64 -21.39 -7.71
N THR A 265 2.23 -20.29 -8.16
CA THR A 265 1.56 -18.99 -8.22
C THR A 265 1.86 -18.25 -9.50
N LEU A 266 0.93 -17.39 -9.89
CA LEU A 266 1.16 -16.28 -10.82
C LEU A 266 1.01 -14.97 -10.07
N THR A 267 1.67 -13.93 -10.56
CA THR A 267 1.56 -12.59 -9.99
C THR A 267 1.22 -11.60 -11.09
N GLU A 268 0.33 -10.68 -10.75
CA GLU A 268 -0.07 -9.57 -11.61
C GLU A 268 0.01 -8.26 -10.83
N HIS A 269 0.42 -7.20 -11.52
CA HIS A 269 0.64 -5.88 -10.93
C HIS A 269 -0.20 -4.83 -11.65
N PHE A 270 -0.78 -3.93 -10.86
CA PHE A 270 -1.43 -2.71 -11.33
C PHE A 270 -0.86 -1.54 -10.54
N THR A 271 -0.47 -0.48 -11.22
CA THR A 271 -0.04 0.78 -10.57
C THR A 271 -1.21 1.74 -10.56
N TYR A 272 -1.49 2.34 -9.42
CA TYR A 272 -2.47 3.40 -9.26
C TYR A 272 -1.78 4.70 -8.82
N THR A 273 -2.48 5.82 -9.00
CA THR A 273 -2.05 7.14 -8.51
C THR A 273 -3.09 7.64 -7.53
N LEU A 274 -2.63 7.94 -6.32
CA LEU A 274 -3.40 8.59 -5.29
C LEU A 274 -3.11 10.09 -5.34
N ALA A 275 -4.15 10.92 -5.21
CA ALA A 275 -4.01 12.36 -5.21
C ALA A 275 -4.77 12.99 -4.05
N ASP A 276 -4.20 14.07 -3.54
CA ASP A 276 -4.82 14.98 -2.59
C ASP A 276 -5.68 16.04 -3.34
N PRO A 277 -6.57 16.77 -2.63
CA PRO A 277 -7.35 17.86 -3.22
C PRO A 277 -6.56 19.14 -3.53
N LEU A 278 -5.30 19.25 -3.10
CA LEU A 278 -4.42 20.40 -3.25
C LEU A 278 -3.49 20.30 -4.48
N GLY A 279 -3.50 19.16 -5.17
CA GLY A 279 -2.81 18.90 -6.44
C GLY A 279 -1.56 18.03 -6.34
N GLY A 280 -1.22 17.52 -5.17
CA GLY A 280 -0.15 16.53 -4.97
C GLY A 280 -0.62 15.13 -5.31
N SER A 281 0.33 14.27 -5.68
CA SER A 281 0.03 12.87 -6.00
C SER A 281 1.23 11.97 -5.79
N ASP A 282 0.96 10.70 -5.50
CA ASP A 282 1.96 9.65 -5.40
C ASP A 282 1.46 8.34 -6.02
N GLN A 283 2.38 7.44 -6.39
CA GLN A 283 2.06 6.15 -6.99
C GLN A 283 2.30 5.01 -6.01
N ALA A 284 1.47 3.98 -6.15
CA ALA A 284 1.66 2.71 -5.46
C ALA A 284 1.14 1.56 -6.32
N GLN A 285 1.48 0.34 -5.93
CA GLN A 285 1.21 -0.86 -6.68
C GLN A 285 0.27 -1.82 -5.95
N LEU A 286 -0.82 -2.21 -6.60
CA LEU A 286 -1.64 -3.36 -6.21
C LEU A 286 -1.08 -4.64 -6.84
N THR A 287 -0.68 -5.59 -6.00
CA THR A 287 -0.17 -6.90 -6.40
C THR A 287 -1.21 -8.00 -6.15
N ILE A 288 -1.69 -8.64 -7.22
CA ILE A 288 -2.59 -9.79 -7.15
C ILE A 288 -1.78 -11.08 -7.30
N THR A 289 -1.83 -11.92 -6.27
CA THR A 289 -1.23 -13.27 -6.31
C THR A 289 -2.30 -14.31 -6.60
N ILE A 290 -2.13 -15.07 -7.67
CA ILE A 290 -3.03 -16.14 -8.07
C ILE A 290 -2.42 -17.46 -7.62
N SER A 291 -3.07 -18.18 -6.71
CA SER A 291 -2.58 -19.46 -6.20
C SER A 291 -3.23 -20.65 -6.88
N GLY A 292 -2.41 -21.62 -7.27
CA GLY A 292 -2.88 -22.87 -7.86
C GLY A 292 -3.52 -23.84 -6.87
N ALA A 293 -4.35 -24.71 -7.40
CA ALA A 293 -4.99 -25.85 -6.80
C ALA A 293 -4.89 -27.03 -7.77
N THR A 294 -4.18 -28.08 -7.37
CA THR A 294 -4.04 -29.27 -8.23
C THR A 294 -5.39 -29.94 -8.47
N ASP A 295 -5.80 -30.01 -9.74
CA ASP A 295 -7.01 -30.70 -10.13
C ASP A 295 -6.90 -32.22 -9.96
N SER A 296 -8.05 -32.88 -9.85
CA SER A 296 -8.08 -34.34 -9.81
C SER A 296 -7.63 -34.92 -11.16
N PRO A 297 -6.77 -35.97 -11.17
CA PRO A 297 -6.30 -36.56 -12.40
C PRO A 297 -7.48 -37.10 -13.23
N PRO A 298 -7.42 -37.02 -14.57
CA PRO A 298 -8.43 -37.65 -15.39
C PRO A 298 -8.40 -39.18 -15.19
N SER A 299 -9.55 -39.82 -15.33
CA SER A 299 -9.67 -41.28 -15.23
C SER A 299 -10.46 -41.87 -16.38
N ILE A 300 -10.09 -43.08 -16.78
CA ILE A 300 -10.78 -43.90 -17.77
C ILE A 300 -10.99 -45.26 -17.13
N THR A 301 -12.23 -45.55 -16.74
CA THR A 301 -12.56 -46.73 -15.94
C THR A 301 -13.68 -47.51 -16.63
N PRO A 302 -13.40 -48.68 -17.23
CA PRO A 302 -14.45 -49.54 -17.76
C PRO A 302 -15.37 -50.02 -16.64
N VAL A 303 -16.68 -50.11 -16.91
CA VAL A 303 -17.66 -50.60 -15.95
C VAL A 303 -17.77 -52.11 -16.06
N ASP A 304 -17.45 -52.79 -14.97
CA ASP A 304 -17.60 -54.24 -14.84
C ASP A 304 -19.09 -54.63 -14.96
N SER A 305 -19.35 -55.46 -15.97
CA SER A 305 -20.66 -56.01 -16.30
C SER A 305 -20.73 -57.53 -16.18
N ASN A 306 -19.66 -58.21 -15.73
CA ASN A 306 -19.61 -59.67 -15.55
C ASN A 306 -19.45 -60.11 -14.07
N GLY A 307 -19.37 -59.15 -13.14
CA GLY A 307 -19.48 -59.38 -11.70
C GLY A 307 -18.19 -59.92 -11.10
N ALA A 308 -18.24 -61.04 -10.37
CA ALA A 308 -17.04 -61.57 -9.71
C ALA A 308 -16.04 -62.26 -10.67
N ALA A 309 -16.33 -62.27 -11.98
CA ALA A 309 -15.43 -62.83 -12.98
C ALA A 309 -14.24 -61.90 -13.22
N THR A 310 -13.17 -62.43 -13.81
CA THR A 310 -12.00 -61.61 -14.18
C THR A 310 -12.29 -60.80 -15.44
N GLY A 311 -11.84 -59.55 -15.46
CA GLY A 311 -12.09 -58.60 -16.56
C GLY A 311 -13.43 -57.89 -16.41
N GLU A 312 -13.80 -57.08 -17.39
CA GLU A 312 -14.96 -56.18 -17.28
C GLU A 312 -16.19 -56.65 -18.07
N ALA A 313 -15.98 -57.55 -19.04
CA ALA A 313 -17.04 -58.19 -19.79
C ALA A 313 -16.62 -59.61 -20.21
N THR A 314 -17.60 -60.47 -20.44
CA THR A 314 -17.37 -61.85 -20.90
C THR A 314 -18.01 -62.06 -22.27
N VAL A 315 -17.23 -62.62 -23.20
CA VAL A 315 -17.70 -63.13 -24.48
C VAL A 315 -17.38 -64.62 -24.60
N PHE A 316 -18.16 -65.34 -25.41
CA PHE A 316 -18.10 -66.79 -25.53
C PHE A 316 -17.86 -67.22 -26.98
N GLU A 317 -16.92 -68.14 -27.19
CA GLU A 317 -16.64 -68.73 -28.50
C GLU A 317 -17.81 -69.53 -29.09
N ALA A 318 -18.72 -70.03 -28.24
CA ALA A 318 -19.92 -70.75 -28.70
C ALA A 318 -20.75 -69.91 -29.69
N GLY A 319 -20.78 -68.58 -29.48
CA GLY A 319 -21.46 -67.64 -30.37
C GLY A 319 -20.84 -67.55 -31.77
N LEU A 320 -19.57 -67.92 -31.95
CA LEU A 320 -18.93 -67.94 -33.27
C LEU A 320 -19.47 -69.05 -34.20
N THR A 321 -20.13 -70.07 -33.64
CA THR A 321 -20.48 -71.30 -34.37
C THR A 321 -21.96 -71.43 -34.70
N ALA A 322 -22.83 -70.66 -34.05
CA ALA A 322 -24.28 -70.77 -34.19
C ALA A 322 -24.92 -69.38 -34.39
N THR A 323 -25.59 -69.16 -35.53
CA THR A 323 -26.19 -67.86 -35.88
C THR A 323 -27.25 -67.34 -34.90
N ALA A 324 -27.83 -68.21 -34.07
CA ALA A 324 -28.81 -67.82 -33.05
C ALA A 324 -28.18 -67.49 -31.68
N ASP A 325 -26.89 -67.79 -31.50
CA ASP A 325 -26.12 -67.49 -30.29
C ASP A 325 -25.26 -66.25 -30.57
N THR A 326 -25.50 -65.15 -29.84
CA THR A 326 -24.80 -63.87 -30.03
C THR A 326 -23.79 -63.59 -28.92
N ARG A 327 -23.44 -64.60 -28.12
CA ARG A 327 -22.59 -64.45 -26.93
C ARG A 327 -21.11 -64.22 -27.25
N GLU A 328 -20.70 -64.30 -28.51
CA GLU A 328 -19.41 -63.82 -29.01
C GLU A 328 -19.30 -62.29 -28.94
N THR A 329 -20.41 -61.60 -28.66
CA THR A 329 -20.49 -60.15 -28.52
C THR A 329 -20.94 -59.73 -27.11
N ALA A 330 -20.30 -58.70 -26.56
CA ALA A 330 -20.72 -58.01 -25.34
C ALA A 330 -20.75 -56.50 -25.57
N THR A 331 -21.60 -55.80 -24.82
CA THR A 331 -21.68 -54.32 -24.79
C THR A 331 -21.39 -53.83 -23.39
N GLY A 332 -20.81 -52.64 -23.26
CA GLY A 332 -20.55 -52.03 -21.98
C GLY A 332 -20.29 -50.54 -22.10
N ILE A 333 -19.95 -49.92 -20.97
CA ILE A 333 -19.61 -48.50 -20.89
C ILE A 333 -18.26 -48.30 -20.22
N ILE A 334 -17.58 -47.22 -20.57
CA ILE A 334 -16.35 -46.74 -19.93
C ILE A 334 -16.65 -45.38 -19.34
N THR A 335 -16.49 -45.22 -18.03
CA THR A 335 -16.59 -43.94 -17.35
C THR A 335 -15.33 -43.13 -17.63
N VAL A 336 -15.51 -41.90 -18.12
CA VAL A 336 -14.44 -40.94 -18.38
C VAL A 336 -14.63 -39.75 -17.46
N THR A 337 -13.61 -39.43 -16.66
CA THR A 337 -13.57 -38.23 -15.81
C THR A 337 -12.40 -37.34 -16.21
N ALA A 338 -12.64 -36.04 -16.27
CA ALA A 338 -11.61 -35.02 -16.43
C ALA A 338 -12.08 -33.77 -15.69
N GLY A 339 -11.46 -33.45 -14.54
CA GLY A 339 -11.89 -32.35 -13.68
C GLY A 339 -12.01 -31.02 -14.45
N GLU A 340 -10.96 -30.69 -15.22
CA GLU A 340 -10.85 -29.44 -15.97
C GLU A 340 -11.06 -29.61 -17.46
N LYS A 341 -12.23 -30.17 -17.81
CA LYS A 341 -12.69 -30.39 -19.18
C LYS A 341 -11.86 -31.45 -19.92
N LEU A 342 -12.57 -32.38 -20.54
CA LEU A 342 -11.97 -33.42 -21.35
C LEU A 342 -11.29 -32.80 -22.57
N GLN A 343 -10.05 -33.17 -22.86
CA GLN A 343 -9.36 -32.77 -24.10
C GLN A 343 -9.42 -33.88 -25.15
N SER A 344 -9.14 -35.11 -24.74
CA SER A 344 -9.19 -36.28 -25.60
C SER A 344 -9.33 -37.57 -24.78
N VAL A 345 -9.73 -38.65 -25.44
CA VAL A 345 -9.75 -40.01 -24.88
C VAL A 345 -8.90 -40.89 -25.79
N THR A 346 -7.95 -41.64 -25.22
CA THR A 346 -7.17 -42.61 -25.99
C THR A 346 -7.49 -44.03 -25.53
N ILE A 347 -8.07 -44.84 -26.43
CA ILE A 347 -8.42 -46.24 -26.19
C ILE A 347 -7.70 -47.10 -27.23
N GLY A 348 -6.95 -48.13 -26.78
CA GLY A 348 -6.27 -49.06 -27.69
C GLY A 348 -5.35 -48.38 -28.71
N GLY A 349 -4.69 -47.28 -28.34
CA GLY A 349 -3.84 -46.48 -29.22
C GLY A 349 -4.57 -45.54 -30.19
N THR A 350 -5.91 -45.51 -30.16
CA THR A 350 -6.72 -44.57 -30.94
C THR A 350 -7.12 -43.38 -30.07
N THR A 351 -6.70 -42.17 -30.46
CA THR A 351 -7.06 -40.92 -29.78
C THR A 351 -8.28 -40.29 -30.44
N LEU A 352 -9.29 -39.96 -29.62
CA LEU A 352 -10.49 -39.22 -30.00
C LEU A 352 -10.44 -37.85 -29.32
N ASP A 353 -10.56 -36.78 -30.10
CA ASP A 353 -10.80 -35.45 -29.54
C ASP A 353 -12.27 -35.30 -29.09
N VAL A 354 -12.57 -34.22 -28.34
CA VAL A 354 -13.92 -33.95 -27.84
C VAL A 354 -14.97 -33.85 -28.96
N ALA A 355 -14.58 -33.33 -30.13
CA ALA A 355 -15.51 -33.10 -31.24
C ALA A 355 -15.92 -34.43 -31.91
N GLN A 356 -15.05 -35.45 -31.85
CA GLN A 356 -15.33 -36.78 -32.39
C GLN A 356 -16.26 -37.60 -31.49
N LEU A 357 -16.22 -37.43 -30.17
CA LEU A 357 -17.03 -38.19 -29.21
C LEU A 357 -18.54 -38.22 -29.53
N PRO A 358 -19.24 -37.10 -29.80
CA PRO A 358 -20.67 -37.13 -30.11
C PRO A 358 -20.98 -37.78 -31.47
N THR A 359 -19.99 -37.93 -32.36
CA THR A 359 -20.21 -38.53 -33.68
C THR A 359 -20.23 -40.06 -33.64
N LEU A 360 -19.81 -40.68 -32.55
CA LEU A 360 -19.70 -42.14 -32.43
C LEU A 360 -21.02 -42.89 -32.66
N VAL A 361 -22.15 -42.23 -32.40
CA VAL A 361 -23.49 -42.80 -32.64
C VAL A 361 -23.83 -42.97 -34.12
N THR A 362 -23.23 -42.17 -35.00
CA THR A 362 -23.41 -42.26 -36.47
C THR A 362 -22.17 -42.78 -37.19
N THR A 363 -20.99 -42.55 -36.62
CA THR A 363 -19.69 -42.96 -37.15
C THR A 363 -18.90 -43.70 -36.08
N PRO A 364 -19.25 -44.97 -35.77
CA PRO A 364 -18.54 -45.75 -34.76
C PRO A 364 -17.07 -45.96 -35.13
N ILE A 365 -16.20 -45.91 -34.13
CA ILE A 365 -14.76 -46.17 -34.32
C ILE A 365 -14.46 -47.62 -33.98
N THR A 366 -13.73 -48.30 -34.86
CA THR A 366 -13.38 -49.70 -34.73
C THR A 366 -11.90 -49.86 -34.40
N ILE A 367 -11.61 -50.58 -33.33
CA ILE A 367 -10.26 -50.87 -32.83
C ILE A 367 -10.06 -52.39 -32.87
N ASP A 368 -8.99 -52.83 -33.54
CA ASP A 368 -8.60 -54.24 -33.57
C ASP A 368 -7.76 -54.58 -32.33
N THR A 369 -8.21 -55.53 -31.53
CA THR A 369 -7.45 -56.01 -30.34
C THR A 369 -6.57 -57.22 -30.66
N GLY A 370 -6.54 -57.67 -31.92
CA GLY A 370 -5.92 -58.91 -32.37
C GLY A 370 -6.75 -60.15 -32.07
N LYS A 371 -7.54 -60.17 -30.99
CA LYS A 371 -8.44 -61.27 -30.61
C LYS A 371 -9.90 -61.02 -30.98
N GLY A 372 -10.29 -59.75 -31.04
CA GLY A 372 -11.64 -59.33 -31.37
C GLY A 372 -11.64 -57.91 -31.92
N THR A 373 -12.83 -57.34 -31.99
CA THR A 373 -13.08 -55.99 -32.45
C THR A 373 -13.75 -55.22 -31.33
N LEU A 374 -13.12 -54.14 -30.86
CA LEU A 374 -13.75 -53.15 -29.98
C LEU A 374 -14.32 -52.02 -30.84
N VAL A 375 -15.63 -51.83 -30.80
CA VAL A 375 -16.32 -50.75 -31.50
C VAL A 375 -16.80 -49.74 -30.46
N LEU A 376 -16.32 -48.50 -30.54
CA LEU A 376 -16.83 -47.38 -29.75
C LEU A 376 -18.08 -46.83 -30.45
N THR A 377 -19.22 -46.84 -29.76
CA THR A 377 -20.54 -46.66 -30.37
C THR A 377 -21.28 -45.42 -29.92
N GLY A 378 -20.80 -44.71 -28.91
CA GLY A 378 -21.48 -43.53 -28.38
C GLY A 378 -20.69 -42.88 -27.27
N PHE A 379 -20.99 -41.61 -26.99
CA PHE A 379 -20.53 -40.92 -25.81
C PHE A 379 -21.66 -40.06 -25.26
N THR A 380 -21.93 -40.20 -23.96
CA THR A 380 -22.91 -39.39 -23.24
C THR A 380 -22.19 -38.56 -22.19
N ALA A 381 -22.21 -37.23 -22.34
CA ALA A 381 -21.72 -36.33 -21.31
C ALA A 381 -22.70 -36.27 -20.13
N THR A 382 -22.20 -36.47 -18.91
CA THR A 382 -22.96 -36.39 -17.67
C THR A 382 -22.85 -35.00 -17.03
N THR A 383 -21.64 -34.45 -16.99
CA THR A 383 -21.40 -33.05 -16.57
C THR A 383 -20.50 -32.36 -17.58
N THR A 384 -20.67 -31.05 -17.71
CA THR A 384 -19.86 -30.21 -18.62
C THR A 384 -19.44 -28.93 -17.92
N ALA A 385 -18.29 -28.38 -18.32
CA ALA A 385 -17.86 -27.03 -18.03
C ALA A 385 -17.60 -26.32 -19.36
N ASP A 386 -18.26 -25.17 -19.58
CA ASP A 386 -18.25 -24.43 -20.86
C ASP A 386 -18.58 -25.29 -22.10
N GLY A 387 -19.51 -26.25 -21.93
CA GLY A 387 -19.93 -27.16 -22.99
C GLY A 387 -18.94 -28.29 -23.29
N ILE A 388 -17.81 -28.37 -22.58
CA ILE A 388 -16.85 -29.47 -22.68
C ILE A 388 -17.10 -30.49 -21.55
N PRO A 389 -17.17 -31.81 -21.83
CA PRO A 389 -17.44 -32.82 -20.80
C PRO A 389 -16.41 -32.82 -19.66
N THR A 390 -16.86 -32.91 -18.42
CA THR A 390 -16.01 -33.17 -17.23
C THR A 390 -16.25 -34.56 -16.64
N LEU A 391 -17.41 -35.15 -16.93
CA LEU A 391 -17.79 -36.54 -16.66
C LEU A 391 -18.63 -37.04 -17.83
N GLY A 392 -18.42 -38.28 -18.25
CA GLY A 392 -19.27 -38.93 -19.24
C GLY A 392 -19.05 -40.43 -19.35
N THR A 393 -19.87 -41.09 -20.16
CA THR A 393 -19.80 -42.52 -20.44
C THR A 393 -19.59 -42.76 -21.92
N LEU A 394 -18.54 -43.52 -22.26
CA LEU A 394 -18.24 -44.00 -23.61
C LEU A 394 -18.82 -45.40 -23.79
N ASP A 395 -19.79 -45.54 -24.69
CA ASP A 395 -20.41 -46.82 -25.01
C ASP A 395 -19.53 -47.64 -25.96
N TYR A 396 -19.45 -48.93 -25.71
CA TYR A 396 -18.72 -49.84 -26.58
C TYR A 396 -19.46 -51.17 -26.81
N ARG A 397 -19.08 -51.82 -27.91
CA ARG A 397 -19.37 -53.22 -28.21
C ARG A 397 -18.08 -53.95 -28.53
N TYR A 398 -17.84 -55.08 -27.89
CA TYR A 398 -16.75 -55.98 -28.21
C TYR A 398 -17.28 -57.26 -28.87
N THR A 399 -16.68 -57.68 -29.98
CA THR A 399 -17.03 -58.93 -30.68
C THR A 399 -15.78 -59.77 -30.91
N LEU A 400 -15.81 -61.03 -30.50
CA LEU A 400 -14.74 -62.00 -30.73
C LEU A 400 -14.63 -62.33 -32.23
N LYS A 401 -13.41 -62.43 -32.79
CA LYS A 401 -13.20 -62.67 -34.24
C LYS A 401 -13.06 -64.15 -34.59
N ALA A 402 -12.50 -64.93 -33.69
CA ALA A 402 -12.20 -66.34 -33.89
C ALA A 402 -12.11 -67.05 -32.53
N ALA A 403 -12.23 -68.38 -32.55
CA ALA A 403 -11.94 -69.17 -31.38
C ALA A 403 -10.48 -68.92 -30.97
N LEU A 404 -10.25 -68.76 -29.68
CA LEU A 404 -8.92 -68.63 -29.11
C LEU A 404 -8.35 -70.02 -28.89
N ASP A 405 -7.07 -70.19 -29.22
CA ASP A 405 -6.37 -71.41 -28.87
C ASP A 405 -6.42 -71.59 -27.35
N GLN A 406 -7.09 -72.64 -26.90
CA GLN A 406 -7.07 -72.99 -25.48
C GLN A 406 -5.70 -73.61 -25.15
N PRO A 407 -5.05 -73.18 -24.05
CA PRO A 407 -3.76 -73.71 -23.65
C PRO A 407 -3.78 -75.21 -23.34
#